data_AF-A0A1I1SUH1-F1
#
_entry.id   AF-A0A1I1SUH1-F1
#
_cell.length_a   1.000
_cell.length_b   1.000
_cell.length_c   1.000
_cell.angle_alpha   90.00
_cell.angle_beta   90.00
_cell.angle_gamma   90.00
#
_symmetry.space_group_name_H-M   'P 1'
#
loop_
_entity.id
_entity.type
_entity.pdbx_description
1 polymer ?
#
loop_
_entity_poly.entity_id
_entity_poly.type
_entity_poly.pdbx_seq_one_letter_code
_entity_poly.pdbx_strand_id
1 'polypeptide(L)' 'MNIQEIAVSNRQKKKIQRDVNSEKVLQLDDNGDVIIHVASYVHFKESMKGNDATPIEAIVGDGVLDFSAEYFVFS' A
#
# COMPACT_ATOMS: atom_id res chain seq x y z
N MET A 1 5.12 -16.56 -5.26
CA MET A 1 5.10 -15.14 -4.91
C MET A 1 4.11 -14.46 -5.82
N ASN A 2 2.97 -14.05 -5.28
CA ASN A 2 1.92 -13.36 -6.05
C ASN A 2 2.07 -11.85 -5.81
N ILE A 3 2.45 -11.11 -6.85
CA ILE A 3 2.76 -9.68 -6.77
C ILE A 3 1.85 -8.93 -7.72
N GLN A 4 1.24 -7.85 -7.22
CA GLN A 4 0.56 -6.88 -8.06
C GLN A 4 1.43 -5.63 -8.20
N GLU A 5 1.85 -5.34 -9.42
CA GLU A 5 2.55 -4.09 -9.75
C GLU A 5 1.55 -3.00 -10.14
N ILE A 6 1.74 -1.80 -9.59
CA ILE A 6 0.86 -0.65 -9.77
C ILE A 6 1.73 0.57 -10.08
N ALA A 7 1.67 1.03 -11.32
CA ALA A 7 2.38 2.24 -11.74
C ALA A 7 1.75 3.47 -11.08
N VAL A 8 2.57 4.26 -10.38
CA VAL A 8 2.10 5.46 -9.67
C VAL A 8 3.08 6.62 -9.83
N SER A 9 2.57 7.84 -9.68
CA SER A 9 3.45 9.01 -9.64
C SER A 9 4.30 9.04 -8.36
N ASN A 10 5.47 9.68 -8.41
CA ASN A 10 6.29 9.96 -7.22
C ASN A 10 5.51 10.66 -6.09
N ARG A 11 4.51 11.47 -6.43
CA ARG A 11 3.63 12.12 -5.45
C ARG A 11 2.75 11.11 -4.74
N GLN A 12 2.19 10.14 -5.47
CA GLN A 12 1.41 9.05 -4.88
C GLN A 12 2.29 8.14 -4.02
N LYS A 13 3.50 7.78 -4.45
CA LYS A 13 4.47 7.03 -3.60
C LYS A 13 4.74 7.72 -2.28
N LYS A 14 5.05 9.02 -2.31
CA LYS A 14 5.25 9.83 -1.09
C LYS A 14 4.00 9.88 -0.21
N LYS A 15 2.81 9.93 -0.81
CA LYS A 15 1.55 9.92 -0.08
C LYS A 15 1.31 8.57 0.61
N ILE A 16 1.57 7.46 -0.09
CA ILE A 16 1.49 6.10 0.48
C ILE A 16 2.45 5.96 1.67
N GLN A 17 3.71 6.37 1.51
CA GLN A 17 4.72 6.32 2.59
C GLN A 17 4.31 7.13 3.83
N ARG A 18 3.62 8.25 3.63
CA ARG A 18 3.14 9.09 4.73
C ARG A 18 1.92 8.49 5.42
N ASP A 19 0.99 7.95 4.63
CA ASP A 19 -0.32 7.47 5.13
C ASP A 19 -0.21 6.02 5.68
N VAL A 20 0.81 5.26 5.27
CA VAL A 20 1.16 3.91 5.78
C VAL A 20 2.49 3.98 6.55
N ASN A 21 2.41 4.24 7.84
CA ASN A 21 3.56 4.50 8.71
C ASN A 21 4.06 3.28 9.50
N SER A 22 3.69 2.06 9.09
CA SER A 22 4.09 0.82 9.76
C SER A 22 5.15 0.07 8.97
N GLU A 23 6.34 -0.12 9.55
CA GLU A 23 7.43 -0.91 8.97
C GLU A 23 7.08 -2.40 8.76
N LYS A 24 6.04 -2.89 9.44
CA LYS A 24 5.52 -4.26 9.23
C LYS A 24 4.67 -4.38 7.97
N VAL A 25 4.22 -3.26 7.43
CA VAL A 25 3.31 -3.15 6.28
C VAL A 25 4.07 -2.67 5.07
N LEU A 26 4.88 -1.63 5.24
CA LEU A 26 5.58 -0.92 4.19
C LEU A 26 7.08 -1.22 4.25
N GLN A 27 7.63 -1.58 3.11
CA GLN A 27 9.06 -1.69 2.85
C GLN A 27 9.42 -0.81 1.66
N LEU A 28 10.61 -0.24 1.71
CA LEU A 28 11.17 0.56 0.61
C LEU A 28 12.27 -0.27 -0.05
N ASP A 29 12.21 -0.40 -1.36
CA ASP A 29 13.30 -0.97 -2.14
C ASP A 29 14.33 0.11 -2.50
N ASP A 30 15.56 -0.30 -2.74
CA ASP A 30 16.68 0.59 -3.09
C ASP A 30 16.43 1.36 -4.39
N ASN A 31 15.57 0.81 -5.26
CA ASN A 31 15.16 1.44 -6.53
C ASN A 31 14.10 2.54 -6.35
N GLY A 32 13.62 2.79 -5.12
CA GLY A 32 12.60 3.78 -4.82
C GLY A 32 11.16 3.28 -5.02
N ASP A 33 10.98 1.97 -5.10
CA ASP A 33 9.67 1.33 -5.12
C ASP A 33 9.12 1.18 -3.70
N VAL A 34 7.80 1.26 -3.59
CA VAL A 34 7.10 1.05 -2.32
C VAL A 34 6.45 -0.32 -2.34
N ILE A 35 6.86 -1.18 -1.41
CA ILE A 35 6.36 -2.55 -1.28
C ILE A 35 5.42 -2.60 -0.08
N ILE A 36 4.21 -3.11 -0.29
CA ILE A 36 3.20 -3.30 0.76
C ILE A 36 2.91 -4.79 0.91
N HIS A 37 3.08 -5.33 2.11
CA HIS A 37 2.65 -6.69 2.43
C HIS A 37 1.15 -6.72 2.69
N VAL A 38 0.40 -7.46 1.87
CA VAL A 38 -1.08 -7.38 1.85
C VAL A 38 -1.69 -7.84 3.16
N ALA A 39 -1.23 -8.96 3.73
CA ALA A 39 -1.77 -9.44 5.00
C ALA A 39 -1.53 -8.45 6.15
N SER A 40 -0.34 -7.82 6.19
CA SER A 40 -0.04 -6.77 7.17
C SER A 40 -0.90 -5.53 6.94
N TYR A 41 -1.13 -5.16 5.68
CA TYR A 41 -1.95 -4.02 5.31
C TYR A 41 -3.41 -4.20 5.72
N VAL A 42 -3.99 -5.39 5.54
CA VAL A 42 -5.35 -5.70 6.00
C VAL A 42 -5.47 -5.50 7.52
N HIS A 43 -4.54 -6.03 8.31
CA HIS A 43 -4.53 -5.81 9.77
C HIS A 43 -4.31 -4.35 10.15
N PHE A 44 -3.47 -3.64 9.40
CA PHE A 44 -3.24 -2.22 9.61
C PHE A 44 -4.52 -1.40 9.38
N LYS A 45 -5.30 -1.72 8.34
CA LYS A 45 -6.61 -1.09 8.08
C LYS A 45 -7.59 -1.33 9.21
N GLU A 46 -7.67 -2.56 9.73
CA GLU A 46 -8.54 -2.89 10.88
C GLU A 46 -8.18 -2.10 12.15
N SER A 47 -6.90 -1.77 12.31
CA SER A 47 -6.43 -0.97 13.45
C SER A 47 -6.76 0.52 13.34
N MET A 48 -7.06 1.02 12.14
CA MET A 48 -7.50 2.40 11.92
C MET A 48 -8.98 2.56 12.26
N LYS A 49 -9.27 3.15 13.44
CA LYS A 49 -10.65 3.50 13.82
C LYS A 49 -11.12 4.77 13.08
N GLY A 50 -12.01 4.65 12.09
CA GLY A 50 -12.67 5.79 11.43
C GLY A 50 -13.07 5.56 9.97
N ASN A 51 -13.75 6.53 9.36
CA ASN A 51 -14.28 6.45 7.98
C ASN A 51 -13.20 6.39 6.87
N ASP A 52 -11.92 6.60 7.20
CA ASP A 52 -10.79 6.61 6.24
C ASP A 52 -9.89 5.37 6.37
N ALA A 53 -10.47 4.18 6.58
CA ALA A 53 -9.75 2.92 6.78
C ALA A 53 -9.07 2.36 5.51
N THR A 54 -8.94 3.16 4.45
CA THR A 54 -8.44 2.74 3.13
C THR A 54 -7.42 3.76 2.57
N PRO A 55 -6.28 3.96 3.25
CA PRO A 55 -5.33 5.02 2.91
C PRO A 55 -4.70 4.84 1.53
N ILE A 56 -4.48 3.60 1.05
CA ILE A 56 -3.90 3.35 -0.27
C ILE A 56 -4.97 3.50 -1.37
N GLU A 57 -6.17 2.98 -1.16
CA GLU A 57 -7.28 3.05 -2.11
C GLU A 57 -7.68 4.51 -2.37
N ALA A 58 -7.61 5.39 -1.36
CA ALA A 58 -7.81 6.83 -1.53
C ALA A 58 -6.72 7.52 -2.39
N ILE A 59 -5.64 6.81 -2.75
CA ILE A 59 -4.52 7.30 -3.56
C ILE A 59 -4.53 6.71 -4.97
N VAL A 60 -4.82 5.41 -5.08
CA VAL A 60 -4.78 4.68 -6.36
C VAL A 60 -6.15 4.52 -7.00
N GLY A 61 -7.23 4.70 -6.25
CA GLY A 61 -8.61 4.51 -6.67
C GLY A 61 -9.22 3.21 -6.15
N ASP A 62 -10.55 3.20 -6.06
CA ASP A 62 -11.32 2.03 -5.63
C ASP A 62 -11.23 0.91 -6.68
N GLY A 63 -11.14 -0.34 -6.21
CA GLY A 63 -11.10 -1.53 -7.07
C GLY A 63 -9.77 -1.78 -7.78
N VAL A 64 -8.73 -0.96 -7.53
CA VAL A 64 -7.39 -1.17 -8.09
C VAL A 64 -6.63 -2.26 -7.35
N LEU A 65 -6.75 -2.34 -6.03
CA LEU A 65 -5.97 -3.29 -5.21
C LEU A 65 -6.59 -4.70 -5.26
N ASP A 66 -5.78 -5.68 -5.63
CA ASP A 66 -6.12 -7.10 -5.59
C ASP A 66 -5.64 -7.73 -4.27
N PHE A 67 -6.53 -7.81 -3.28
CA PHE A 67 -6.22 -8.40 -1.97
C PHE A 67 -5.95 -9.92 -2.01
N SER A 68 -6.01 -10.57 -3.18
CA SER A 68 -5.51 -11.94 -3.36
C SER A 68 -4.00 -11.99 -3.62
N ALA A 69 -3.36 -10.85 -3.89
CA ALA A 69 -1.90 -10.72 -3.96
C ALA A 69 -1.25 -10.85 -2.57
N GLU A 70 0.01 -11.27 -2.54
CA GLU A 70 0.83 -11.27 -1.32
C GLU A 70 1.48 -9.90 -1.10
N TYR A 71 1.81 -9.20 -2.19
CA TYR A 71 2.44 -7.88 -2.17
C TYR A 71 1.85 -6.94 -3.21
N PHE A 72 1.75 -5.66 -2.84
CA PHE A 72 1.60 -4.56 -3.79
C PHE A 72 2.96 -3.89 -3.99
N VAL A 73 3.36 -3.69 -5.24
CA VAL A 73 4.58 -2.96 -5.60
C VAL A 73 4.19 -1.71 -6.37
N PHE A 74 4.55 -0.56 -5.82
CA PHE A 74 4.28 0.75 -6.42
C PHE A 74 5.56 1.32 -7.01
N SER A 75 5.62 1.36 -8.35
CA SER A 75 6.75 1.87 -9.15
C SER A 75 6.45 3.25 -9.72
#